data_AF-A0A2I0LBE9-F1
#
_entry.id   AF-A0A2I0LBE9-F1
#
_cell.length_a   1.000
_cell.length_b   1.000
_cell.length_c   1.000
_cell.angle_alpha   90.00
_cell.angle_beta   90.00
_cell.angle_gamma   90.00
#
_symmetry.space_group_name_H-M   'P 1'
#
loop_
_entity.id
_entity.type
_entity.pdbx_description
1 polymer ?
#
loop_
_entity_poly.entity_id
_entity_poly.type
_entity_poly.pdbx_seq_one_letter_code
_entity_poly.pdbx_strand_id
1 'polypeptide(L)' 'FFQWFKDDAALDAISDEVAEIIREDLWANPLTYFNNEADEELESDEEGGEGDDGSEDDDADDGEEGDDEEDED' A
#
# COMPACT_ATOMS: atom_id res chain seq x y z
N PHE A 1 9.47 4.66 13.06
CA PHE A 1 8.63 4.05 12.01
C PHE A 1 7.98 2.76 12.49
N PHE A 2 8.69 1.63 12.64
CA PHE A 2 8.05 0.34 12.99
C PHE A 2 7.31 0.27 14.34
N GLN A 3 7.53 1.24 15.24
CA GLN A 3 6.73 1.38 16.47
C GLN A 3 5.28 1.79 16.18
N TRP A 4 5.00 2.35 15.01
CA TRP A 4 3.66 2.72 14.55
C TRP A 4 2.71 1.50 14.44
N PHE A 5 3.26 0.30 14.20
CA PHE A 5 2.47 -0.93 14.16
C PHE A 5 2.21 -1.53 15.55
N LYS A 6 2.80 -0.95 16.60
CA LYS A 6 2.53 -1.40 17.97
C LYS A 6 1.31 -0.67 18.50
N ASP A 7 0.43 -1.41 19.13
CA ASP A 7 -0.70 -0.87 19.86
C ASP A 7 -0.19 -0.29 21.20
N ASP A 8 0.23 0.97 21.17
CA ASP A 8 0.76 1.72 22.30
C ASP A 8 0.08 3.08 22.38
N ALA A 9 -0.84 3.22 23.34
CA ALA A 9 -1.65 4.42 23.54
C ALA A 9 -0.82 5.71 23.78
N ALA A 10 0.46 5.58 24.18
CA ALA A 10 1.34 6.74 24.32
C ALA A 10 1.78 7.32 22.97
N LEU A 11 1.65 6.54 21.89
CA LEU A 11 2.05 6.89 20.53
C LEU A 11 0.86 7.21 19.62
N ASP A 12 -0.39 7.07 20.08
CA ASP A 12 -1.61 7.27 19.27
C ASP A 12 -1.61 8.62 18.56
N ALA A 13 -1.34 9.72 19.28
CA ALA A 13 -1.35 11.06 18.70
C ALA A 13 -0.33 11.24 17.55
N ILE A 14 0.86 10.66 17.70
CA ILE A 14 1.91 10.69 16.66
C ILE A 14 1.54 9.72 15.53
N SER A 15 0.92 8.60 15.87
CA SER A 15 0.49 7.57 14.92
C SER A 15 -0.64 8.05 14.02
N ASP A 16 -1.58 8.81 14.59
CA ASP A 16 -2.68 9.46 13.87
C ASP A 16 -2.14 10.56 12.94
N GLU A 17 -1.23 11.41 13.41
CA GLU A 17 -0.59 12.45 12.58
C GLU A 17 0.16 11.82 11.39
N VAL A 18 0.95 10.76 11.64
CA VAL A 18 1.66 10.04 10.57
C VAL A 18 0.67 9.37 9.61
N ALA A 19 -0.42 8.80 10.11
CA ALA A 19 -1.46 8.20 9.28
C ALA A 19 -2.18 9.24 8.40
N GLU A 20 -2.45 10.43 8.93
CA GLU A 20 -3.02 11.55 8.19
C GLU A 20 -2.07 12.03 7.08
N ILE A 21 -0.78 12.21 7.36
CA ILE A 21 0.21 12.58 6.34
C ILE A 21 0.31 11.51 5.25
N ILE A 22 0.36 10.23 5.65
CA ILE A 22 0.41 9.13 4.67
C ILE A 22 -0.86 9.13 3.82
N ARG A 23 -2.05 9.26 4.41
CA ARG A 23 -3.33 9.16 3.70
C ARG A 23 -3.62 10.38 2.83
N GLU A 24 -3.49 11.58 3.38
CA GLU A 24 -4.00 12.81 2.79
C GLU A 24 -2.97 13.48 1.85
N ASP A 25 -1.68 13.20 2.03
CA ASP A 25 -0.60 13.86 1.26
C ASP A 25 0.20 12.83 0.45
N LEU A 26 0.94 11.95 1.13
CA LEU A 26 1.89 11.05 0.46
C LEU A 26 1.20 10.05 -0.49
N TRP A 27 0.09 9.43 -0.07
CA TRP A 27 -0.64 8.46 -0.88
C TRP A 27 -1.50 9.11 -1.97
N ALA A 28 -1.95 10.35 -1.75
CA ALA A 28 -2.70 11.10 -2.75
C ALA A 28 -1.83 11.44 -3.97
N ASN A 29 -0.53 11.71 -3.76
CA ASN A 29 0.41 11.92 -4.85
C ASN A 29 1.85 11.53 -4.47
N PRO A 30 2.22 10.23 -4.51
CA PRO A 30 3.56 9.79 -4.12
C PRO A 30 4.65 10.20 -5.13
N LEU A 31 4.26 10.50 -6.37
CA LEU A 31 5.20 10.85 -7.45
C LEU A 31 5.85 12.21 -7.24
N THR A 32 5.15 13.17 -6.62
CA THR A 32 5.73 14.49 -6.29
C THR A 32 6.93 14.34 -5.36
N TYR A 33 6.86 13.45 -4.38
CA TYR A 33 7.95 13.18 -3.44
C TYR A 33 9.04 12.29 -4.03
N PHE A 34 8.69 11.39 -4.96
CA PHE A 34 9.65 10.51 -5.62
C PHE A 34 10.54 11.26 -6.63
N ASN A 35 9.99 12.27 -7.32
CA ASN A 35 10.70 13.02 -8.35
C ASN A 35 11.46 14.26 -7.83
N ASN A 36 11.40 14.53 -6.51
CA ASN A 36 11.73 15.81 -5.87
C ASN A 36 13.22 16.22 -5.81
N GLU A 37 14.12 15.64 -6.61
CA GLU A 37 15.50 16.16 -6.74
C GLU A 37 16.13 15.98 -8.14
N ALA A 38 15.47 15.26 -9.07
CA ALA A 38 15.98 15.08 -10.43
C ALA A 38 15.37 16.05 -11.43
N ASP A 39 14.32 16.79 -11.03
CA ASP A 39 13.33 17.27 -11.97
C ASP A 39 12.67 18.59 -11.56
N GLU A 40 13.49 19.61 -11.23
CA GLU A 40 13.00 21.00 -11.16
C GLU A 40 12.59 21.56 -12.55
N GLU A 41 12.37 20.72 -13.58
CA GLU A 41 12.09 21.14 -14.97
C GLU A 41 10.86 20.47 -15.65
N LEU A 42 10.05 19.66 -14.96
CA LEU A 42 8.75 19.21 -15.51
C LEU A 42 7.58 19.96 -14.88
N GLU A 43 7.42 21.23 -15.26
CA GLU A 43 6.08 21.79 -15.43
C GLU A 43 5.39 21.03 -16.58
N SER A 44 4.93 19.80 -16.33
CA SER A 44 4.03 19.11 -17.25
C SER A 44 2.60 19.41 -16.85
N ASP A 45 2.11 20.54 -17.33
CA ASP A 45 0.70 20.76 -17.62
C ASP A 45 0.23 19.63 -18.54
N GLU A 46 -0.32 18.55 -17.98
CA GLU A 46 -1.08 17.57 -18.76
C GLU A 46 -2.38 17.23 -18.03
N GLU A 47 -3.37 18.10 -18.25
CA GLU A 47 -4.78 17.76 -18.28
C GLU A 47 -4.98 16.55 -19.22
N GLY A 48 -5.15 15.32 -18.70
CA GLY A 48 -5.29 14.18 -19.58
C GLY A 48 -5.56 12.81 -18.96
N GLY A 49 -6.82 12.52 -18.67
CA GLY A 49 -7.38 11.19 -18.96
C GLY A 49 -7.65 10.27 -17.78
N GLU A 50 -8.94 10.07 -17.52
CA GLU A 50 -9.53 8.99 -16.74
C GLU A 50 -9.02 7.62 -17.24
N GLY A 51 -8.43 6.83 -16.35
CA GLY A 51 -8.01 5.45 -16.59
C GLY A 51 -8.68 4.51 -15.59
N ASP A 52 -9.97 4.26 -15.80
CA ASP A 52 -10.64 3.06 -15.31
C ASP A 52 -10.08 1.86 -16.10
N ASP A 53 -9.27 1.01 -15.46
CA ASP A 53 -9.05 -0.36 -15.92
C ASP A 53 -9.33 -1.37 -14.79
N GLY A 54 -10.62 -1.56 -14.52
CA GLY A 54 -11.08 -2.82 -13.96
C GLY A 54 -10.53 -4.01 -14.74
N SER A 55 -9.62 -4.76 -14.13
CA SER A 55 -9.25 -6.11 -14.54
C SER A 55 -9.53 -7.06 -13.38
N GLU A 56 -10.76 -7.58 -13.35
CA GLU A 56 -11.07 -8.89 -12.79
C GLU A 56 -10.24 -9.96 -13.51
N ASP A 57 -9.53 -10.83 -12.76
CA ASP A 57 -9.57 -12.27 -13.04
C ASP A 57 -9.08 -13.09 -11.82
N ASP A 58 -9.73 -14.23 -11.67
CA ASP A 58 -9.95 -15.01 -10.46
C ASP A 58 -8.94 -16.18 -10.40
N ASP A 59 -7.88 -16.08 -9.58
CA ASP A 59 -6.93 -17.18 -9.40
C ASP A 59 -7.42 -18.13 -8.28
N ALA A 60 -8.43 -18.93 -8.66
CA ALA A 60 -8.87 -20.08 -7.90
C ALA A 60 -7.89 -21.25 -8.09
N ASP A 61 -6.90 -21.37 -7.18
CA ASP A 61 -6.06 -22.56 -7.07
C ASP A 61 -6.84 -23.67 -6.34
N ASP A 62 -7.62 -24.42 -7.12
CA ASP A 62 -8.24 -25.70 -6.75
C ASP A 62 -7.30 -26.83 -7.19
N GLY A 63 -6.60 -27.42 -6.22
CA GLY A 63 -5.64 -28.50 -6.41
C GLY A 63 -5.72 -29.51 -5.26
N GLU A 64 -6.77 -30.31 -5.30
CA GLU A 64 -7.16 -31.34 -4.34
C GLU A 64 -6.15 -32.50 -4.12
N GLU A 65 -6.16 -32.98 -2.87
CA GLU A 65 -6.06 -34.37 -2.39
C GLU A 65 -4.72 -35.13 -2.43
N GLY A 66 -4.36 -35.70 -1.28
CA GLY A 66 -3.23 -36.63 -1.14
C GLY A 66 -3.00 -37.12 0.30
N ASP A 67 -4.02 -37.80 0.82
CA ASP A 67 -4.12 -38.76 1.93
C ASP A 67 -2.86 -39.38 2.56
N ASP A 68 -3.08 -39.89 3.78
CA ASP A 68 -2.41 -41.03 4.43
C ASP A 68 -1.31 -40.81 5.50
N GLU A 69 -1.79 -40.75 6.75
CA GLU A 69 -1.55 -41.70 7.85
C GLU A 69 -0.32 -41.64 8.81
N GLU A 70 -0.67 -42.06 10.04
CA GLU A 70 0.11 -42.58 11.18
C GLU A 70 0.55 -41.54 12.26
N ASP A 71 -0.14 -41.44 13.42
CA ASP A 71 0.03 -42.23 14.68
C ASP A 71 1.51 -42.20 15.16
N GLU A 72 1.92 -41.75 16.37
CA GLU A 72 1.56 -42.11 17.74
C GLU A 72 2.38 -41.22 18.75
N ASP A 73 1.83 -40.98 19.94
CA ASP A 73 2.40 -40.55 21.25
C ASP A 73 3.22 -39.24 21.42
#